data_AF-A0A7X7MBT0-F1
#
_entry.id   AF-A0A7X7MBT0-F1
#
_cell.length_a   1.000
_cell.length_b   1.000
_cell.length_c   1.000
_cell.angle_alpha   90.00
_cell.angle_beta   90.00
_cell.angle_gamma   90.00
#
_symmetry.space_group_name_H-M   'P 1'
#
loop_
_entity.id
_entity.type
_entity.pdbx_description
1 polymer ?
#
loop_
_entity_poly.entity_id
_entity_poly.type
_entity_poly.pdbx_seq_one_letter_code
_entity_poly.pdbx_strand_id
1 'polypeptide(L)'
;MTVILCHVGPDDAFSPAFRQKLAATAGVDPGAIAEIRHLAARVLTDDPPTLTVTPGEACWIGCLRPRAVRALLAHAGIRLEMAPVNWLADTPTPAPPSGAGPGHPWFPAIDRERCRNCDQCRQFCLFGVYARDDAGRVVVVHPLNCKPGCPACARLCPSQAIIFPFCPETPLNGDEPAATSPPAPPLTFEQLAARRRGAVSREAL
;
A
#
# COMPACT_ATOMS: atom_id res chain seq x y z
N MET A 1 -12.54 4.57 21.77
CA MET A 1 -11.77 3.49 21.12
C MET A 1 -12.40 3.14 19.79
N THR A 2 -11.62 3.23 18.71
CA THR A 2 -12.11 2.99 17.35
C THR A 2 -11.62 1.62 16.87
N VAL A 3 -12.49 0.82 16.24
CA VAL A 3 -12.13 -0.49 15.66
C VAL A 3 -12.67 -0.58 14.26
N ILE A 4 -11.79 -0.84 13.30
CA ILE A 4 -12.11 -0.83 11.88
C ILE A 4 -11.60 -2.08 11.19
N LEU A 5 -12.40 -2.57 10.26
CA LEU A 5 -12.03 -3.61 9.31
C LEU A 5 -11.85 -2.98 7.92
N CYS A 6 -10.63 -3.05 7.40
CA CYS A 6 -10.25 -2.45 6.12
C CYS A 6 -10.14 -3.51 5.02
N HIS A 7 -10.96 -3.37 3.98
CA HIS A 7 -10.87 -4.12 2.74
C HIS A 7 -10.17 -3.26 1.68
N VAL A 8 -9.02 -3.72 1.19
CA VAL A 8 -8.24 -3.08 0.13
C VAL A 8 -9.00 -3.14 -1.19
N GLY A 9 -9.42 -4.34 -1.57
CA GLY A 9 -10.11 -4.62 -2.82
C GLY A 9 -11.53 -5.15 -2.65
N PRO A 10 -12.24 -5.37 -3.78
CA PRO A 10 -13.52 -6.08 -3.78
C PRO A 10 -13.37 -7.56 -3.39
N ASP A 11 -12.21 -8.16 -3.64
CA ASP A 11 -11.96 -9.59 -3.44
C ASP A 11 -11.37 -9.91 -2.05
N ASP A 12 -11.20 -8.90 -1.19
CA ASP A 12 -10.72 -9.08 0.17
C ASP A 12 -11.78 -9.84 0.99
N ALA A 13 -11.53 -11.14 1.20
CA ALA A 13 -12.33 -12.02 2.03
C ALA A 13 -11.55 -12.41 3.29
N PHE A 14 -12.12 -12.10 4.46
CA PHE A 14 -11.60 -12.51 5.75
C PHE A 14 -12.08 -13.91 6.13
N SER A 15 -11.29 -14.61 6.93
CA SER A 15 -11.67 -15.85 7.61
C SER A 15 -12.93 -15.62 8.44
N PRO A 16 -13.88 -16.58 8.50
CA PRO A 16 -15.16 -16.39 9.21
C PRO A 16 -15.02 -15.94 10.68
N ALA A 17 -13.97 -16.39 11.36
CA ALA A 17 -13.71 -16.05 12.77
C ALA A 17 -12.98 -14.71 12.97
N PHE A 18 -12.48 -14.07 11.90
CA PHE A 18 -11.58 -12.92 12.03
C PHE A 18 -12.24 -11.71 12.69
N ARG A 19 -13.49 -11.41 12.32
CA ARG A 19 -14.25 -10.31 12.93
C ARG A 19 -14.41 -10.49 14.44
N GLN A 20 -14.72 -11.71 14.87
CA GLN A 20 -14.87 -12.05 16.29
C GLN A 20 -13.52 -11.93 17.02
N LYS A 21 -12.44 -12.40 16.40
CA LYS A 21 -11.08 -12.26 16.92
C LYS A 21 -10.69 -10.78 17.09
N LEU A 22 -10.95 -9.95 16.08
CA LEU A 22 -10.70 -8.50 16.14
C LEU A 22 -11.50 -7.84 17.26
N ALA A 23 -12.79 -8.14 17.36
CA ALA A 23 -13.68 -7.62 18.39
C ALA A 23 -13.19 -7.99 19.80
N ALA A 24 -12.89 -9.26 20.03
CA ALA A 24 -12.40 -9.77 21.31
C ALA A 24 -11.04 -9.15 21.69
N THR A 25 -10.12 -9.02 20.73
CA THR A 25 -8.79 -8.43 20.96
C THR A 25 -8.89 -6.94 21.30
N ALA A 26 -9.83 -6.23 20.66
CA ALA A 26 -10.09 -4.82 20.93
C ALA A 26 -11.06 -4.58 22.10
N GLY A 27 -11.65 -5.61 22.70
CA GLY A 27 -12.63 -5.44 23.79
C GLY A 27 -13.91 -4.71 23.37
N VAL A 28 -14.36 -4.88 22.13
CA VAL A 28 -15.60 -4.28 21.61
C VAL A 28 -16.59 -5.33 21.14
N ASP A 29 -17.86 -4.95 20.98
CA ASP A 29 -18.85 -5.80 20.32
C ASP A 29 -18.52 -5.95 18.81
N PRO A 30 -18.64 -7.15 18.21
CA PRO A 30 -18.39 -7.34 16.77
C PRO A 30 -19.26 -6.44 15.86
N GLY A 31 -20.46 -6.07 16.29
CA GLY A 31 -21.35 -5.14 15.58
C GLY A 31 -20.87 -3.69 15.63
N ALA A 32 -20.01 -3.33 16.58
CA ALA A 32 -19.43 -1.98 16.69
C ALA A 32 -18.22 -1.75 15.77
N ILE A 33 -17.74 -2.78 15.06
CA ILE A 33 -16.62 -2.65 14.12
C ILE A 33 -17.08 -1.92 12.86
N ALA A 34 -16.49 -0.75 12.61
CA ALA A 34 -16.70 0.00 11.37
C ALA A 34 -15.95 -0.67 10.21
N GLU A 35 -16.42 -0.45 8.97
CA GLU A 35 -15.79 -1.01 7.78
C GLU A 35 -15.39 0.06 6.77
N ILE A 36 -14.18 -0.08 6.23
CA ILE A 36 -13.76 0.66 5.05
C ILE A 36 -13.64 -0.35 3.92
N ARG A 37 -14.54 -0.25 2.93
CA ARG A 37 -14.53 -1.10 1.74
C ARG A 37 -13.90 -0.40 0.55
N HIS A 38 -13.31 -1.18 -0.36
CA HIS A 38 -12.69 -0.71 -1.59
C HIS A 38 -11.66 0.41 -1.35
N LEU A 39 -10.85 0.30 -0.30
CA LEU A 39 -9.92 1.35 0.12
C LEU A 39 -9.07 1.85 -1.05
N ALA A 40 -8.50 0.94 -1.85
CA ALA A 40 -7.64 1.32 -2.97
C ALA A 40 -8.36 2.15 -4.06
N ALA A 41 -9.65 1.93 -4.29
CA ALA A 41 -10.42 2.75 -5.22
C ALA A 41 -10.78 4.10 -4.60
N ARG A 42 -11.17 4.12 -3.33
CA ARG A 42 -11.61 5.35 -2.64
C ARG A 42 -10.49 6.37 -2.47
N VAL A 43 -9.24 5.95 -2.30
CA VAL A 43 -8.13 6.91 -2.20
C VAL A 43 -7.82 7.65 -3.51
N LEU A 44 -8.45 7.26 -4.62
CA LEU A 44 -8.32 7.91 -5.93
C LEU A 44 -9.49 8.86 -6.25
N THR A 45 -10.51 8.92 -5.38
CA THR A 45 -11.69 9.76 -5.57
C THR A 45 -11.58 11.07 -4.82
N ASP A 46 -12.40 12.06 -5.19
CA ASP A 46 -12.52 13.33 -4.49
C ASP A 46 -13.13 13.21 -3.07
N ASP A 47 -13.70 12.04 -2.74
CA ASP A 47 -14.20 11.69 -1.41
C ASP A 47 -13.41 10.52 -0.79
N PRO A 48 -12.17 10.78 -0.32
CA PRO A 48 -11.33 9.74 0.27
C PRO A 48 -11.98 9.13 1.52
N PRO A 49 -11.59 7.91 1.90
CA PRO A 49 -12.09 7.29 3.12
C PRO A 49 -11.84 8.18 4.33
N THR A 50 -12.89 8.50 5.08
CA THR A 50 -12.73 9.20 6.35
C THR A 50 -12.41 8.20 7.44
N LEU A 51 -11.29 8.40 8.10
CA LEU A 51 -10.89 7.65 9.28
C LEU A 51 -10.79 8.62 10.46
N THR A 52 -11.80 8.60 11.35
CA THR A 52 -11.74 9.41 12.58
C THR A 52 -10.89 8.68 13.61
N VAL A 53 -9.64 9.15 13.74
CA VAL A 53 -8.74 8.74 14.81
C VAL A 53 -8.76 9.81 15.88
N THR A 54 -9.29 9.50 17.06
CA THR A 54 -9.26 10.42 18.20
C THR A 54 -7.84 10.47 18.76
N PRO A 55 -7.21 11.65 18.87
CA PRO A 55 -5.87 11.77 19.42
C PRO A 55 -5.79 11.15 20.83
N GLY A 56 -4.79 10.27 21.03
CA GLY A 56 -4.57 9.60 22.31
C GLY A 56 -5.47 8.40 22.62
N GLU A 57 -6.52 8.14 21.84
CA GLU A 57 -7.30 6.90 21.98
C GLU A 57 -6.75 5.79 21.08
N ALA A 58 -6.64 4.58 21.61
CA ALA A 58 -6.23 3.43 20.81
C ALA A 58 -7.22 3.15 19.67
N CYS A 59 -6.65 2.88 18.49
CA CYS A 59 -7.36 2.49 17.29
C CYS A 59 -6.92 1.10 16.87
N TRP A 60 -7.87 0.21 16.56
CA TRP A 60 -7.59 -1.12 16.02
C TRP A 60 -7.94 -1.18 14.55
N ILE A 61 -7.01 -1.65 13.72
CA ILE A 61 -7.21 -1.86 12.28
C ILE A 61 -7.01 -3.34 11.95
N GLY A 62 -8.10 -4.00 11.59
CA GLY A 62 -8.12 -5.33 10.99
C GLY A 62 -7.96 -5.25 9.47
N CYS A 63 -7.08 -6.05 8.87
CA CYS A 63 -6.91 -6.10 7.41
C CYS A 63 -6.19 -7.37 6.96
N LEU A 64 -6.13 -7.64 5.65
CA LEU A 64 -5.32 -8.73 5.10
C LEU A 64 -3.85 -8.33 4.96
N ARG A 65 -3.60 -7.09 4.52
CA ARG A 65 -2.26 -6.57 4.17
C ARG A 65 -1.98 -5.24 4.87
N PRO A 66 -1.40 -5.25 6.09
CA PRO A 66 -1.18 -4.03 6.87
C PRO A 66 -0.36 -2.96 6.13
N ARG A 67 0.69 -3.35 5.39
CA ARG A 67 1.52 -2.38 4.68
C ARG A 67 0.77 -1.69 3.54
N ALA A 68 -0.08 -2.44 2.82
CA ALA A 68 -0.93 -1.87 1.77
C ALA A 68 -1.94 -0.89 2.36
N VAL A 69 -2.66 -1.28 3.43
CA VAL A 69 -3.62 -0.40 4.11
C VAL A 69 -2.95 0.87 4.62
N ARG A 70 -1.81 0.75 5.32
CA ARG A 70 -1.05 1.91 5.80
C ARG A 70 -0.62 2.83 4.66
N ALA A 71 -0.07 2.29 3.58
CA ALA A 71 0.38 3.09 2.44
C ALA A 71 -0.79 3.81 1.73
N LEU A 72 -1.96 3.16 1.64
CA LEU A 72 -3.18 3.76 1.05
C LEU A 72 -3.75 4.86 1.95
N LEU A 73 -3.86 4.62 3.27
CA LEU A 73 -4.31 5.65 4.22
C LEU A 73 -3.37 6.87 4.19
N ALA A 74 -2.05 6.64 4.14
CA ALA A 74 -1.08 7.71 3.99
C ALA A 74 -1.22 8.48 2.66
N HIS A 75 -1.55 7.78 1.57
CA HIS A 75 -1.86 8.39 0.27
C HIS A 75 -3.10 9.29 0.34
N ALA A 76 -4.14 8.86 1.06
CA ALA A 76 -5.34 9.65 1.33
C ALA A 76 -5.14 10.82 2.32
N GLY A 77 -3.90 11.07 2.77
CA GLY A 77 -3.59 12.14 3.70
C GLY A 77 -3.89 11.82 5.16
N ILE A 78 -4.33 10.61 5.49
CA ILE A 78 -4.66 10.20 6.85
C ILE A 78 -3.36 9.95 7.62
N ARG A 79 -3.26 10.56 8.81
CA ARG A 79 -2.08 10.52 9.69
C ARG A 79 -2.38 9.61 10.88
N LEU A 80 -1.89 8.37 10.82
CA LEU A 80 -2.11 7.37 11.87
C LEU A 80 -1.26 7.62 13.11
N GLU A 81 -0.17 8.37 12.98
CA GLU A 81 0.74 8.74 14.08
C GLU A 81 0.10 9.59 15.18
N MET A 82 -1.11 10.11 14.95
CA MET A 82 -1.87 10.87 15.95
C MET A 82 -2.47 9.99 17.07
N ALA A 83 -2.40 8.67 16.95
CA ALA A 83 -2.88 7.73 17.96
C ALA A 83 -2.08 6.41 17.98
N PRO A 84 -2.15 5.64 19.09
CA PRO A 84 -1.63 4.28 19.11
C PRO A 84 -2.52 3.36 18.25
N VAL A 85 -2.04 3.01 17.05
CA VAL A 85 -2.71 2.09 16.13
C VAL A 85 -2.21 0.67 16.35
N ASN A 86 -3.14 -0.22 16.70
CA ASN A 86 -2.92 -1.65 16.81
C ASN A 86 -3.40 -2.34 15.54
N TRP A 87 -2.53 -3.16 14.95
CA TRP A 87 -2.82 -3.86 13.70
C TRP A 87 -3.13 -5.32 13.99
N LEU A 88 -4.21 -5.83 13.40
CA LEU A 88 -4.49 -7.25 13.36
C LEU A 88 -4.59 -7.68 11.89
N ALA A 89 -3.69 -8.57 11.47
CA ALA A 89 -3.71 -9.14 10.13
C ALA A 89 -4.47 -10.46 10.13
N ASP A 90 -5.29 -10.70 9.12
CA ASP A 90 -5.82 -12.03 8.82
C ASP A 90 -5.01 -12.70 7.71
N THR A 91 -4.95 -14.03 7.77
CA THR A 91 -4.27 -14.87 6.77
C THR A 91 -5.24 -15.97 6.31
N PRO A 92 -6.24 -15.62 5.49
CA PRO A 92 -7.23 -16.58 5.02
C PRO A 92 -6.58 -17.67 4.16
N THR A 93 -7.12 -18.89 4.24
CA THR A 93 -6.74 -20.03 3.41
C THR A 93 -7.96 -20.51 2.62
N PRO A 94 -7.93 -20.47 1.26
CA PRO A 94 -6.85 -19.97 0.42
C PRO A 94 -6.69 -18.43 0.51
N ALA A 95 -5.51 -17.93 0.15
CA ALA A 95 -5.29 -16.49 0.03
C ALA A 95 -6.23 -15.89 -1.03
N PRO A 96 -6.71 -14.65 -0.85
CA PRO A 96 -7.57 -14.01 -1.84
C PRO A 96 -6.82 -13.86 -3.17
N PRO A 97 -7.54 -13.90 -4.30
CA PRO A 97 -6.94 -13.63 -5.60
C PRO A 97 -6.30 -12.22 -5.59
N SER A 98 -5.23 -12.07 -6.35
CA SER A 98 -4.56 -10.78 -6.54
C SER A 98 -4.18 -10.66 -8.01
N GLY A 99 -4.47 -9.51 -8.61
CA GLY A 99 -4.22 -9.28 -10.02
C GLY A 99 -4.87 -7.99 -10.53
N ALA A 100 -4.44 -7.55 -11.71
CA ALA A 100 -5.09 -6.45 -12.42
C ALA A 100 -6.32 -6.98 -13.17
N GLY A 101 -7.51 -6.57 -12.73
CA GLY A 101 -8.79 -6.87 -13.36
C GLY A 101 -9.79 -5.72 -13.18
N PRO A 102 -11.02 -5.82 -13.72
CA PRO A 102 -12.07 -4.84 -13.45
C PRO A 102 -12.24 -4.62 -11.94
N GLY A 103 -12.26 -3.36 -11.49
CA GLY A 103 -12.35 -3.02 -10.06
C GLY A 103 -11.04 -3.09 -9.25
N HIS A 104 -9.91 -3.35 -9.90
CA HIS A 104 -8.58 -3.45 -9.26
C HIS A 104 -7.67 -2.32 -9.76
N PRO A 105 -7.76 -1.10 -9.18
CA PRO A 105 -7.02 0.05 -9.69
C PRO A 105 -5.50 -0.16 -9.61
N TRP A 106 -4.80 0.03 -10.72
CA TRP A 106 -3.36 -0.15 -10.80
C TRP A 106 -2.61 1.15 -10.56
N PHE A 107 -2.09 1.35 -9.35
CA PHE A 107 -1.26 2.48 -8.99
C PHE A 107 -0.33 2.15 -7.82
N PRO A 108 0.81 2.85 -7.69
CA PRO A 108 1.68 2.68 -6.54
C PRO A 108 1.17 3.48 -5.33
N ALA A 109 1.32 2.90 -4.14
CA ALA A 109 1.28 3.59 -2.85
C ALA A 109 2.66 3.51 -2.18
N ILE A 110 3.01 4.49 -1.34
CA ILE A 110 4.32 4.56 -0.68
C ILE A 110 4.18 4.18 0.79
N ASP A 111 4.84 3.09 1.18
CA ASP A 111 5.02 2.68 2.58
C ASP A 111 6.00 3.63 3.27
N ARG A 112 5.46 4.59 4.03
CA ARG A 112 6.24 5.67 4.65
C ARG A 112 7.19 5.19 5.74
N GLU A 113 6.90 4.06 6.39
CA GLU A 113 7.79 3.48 7.40
C GLU A 113 9.08 2.92 6.79
N ARG A 114 9.04 2.53 5.50
CA ARG A 114 10.20 1.95 4.80
C ARG A 114 10.89 2.91 3.86
N CYS A 115 10.17 3.91 3.35
CA CYS A 115 10.70 4.83 2.36
C CYS A 115 11.82 5.69 2.95
N ARG A 116 13.03 5.59 2.37
CA ARG A 116 14.19 6.40 2.75
C ARG A 116 14.38 7.65 1.89
N ASN A 117 13.36 8.05 1.12
CA ASN A 117 13.42 9.22 0.22
C ASN A 117 14.60 9.21 -0.78
N CYS A 118 15.02 8.04 -1.27
CA CYS A 118 16.14 7.91 -2.21
C CYS A 118 15.84 8.37 -3.66
N ASP A 119 14.61 8.81 -3.95
CA ASP A 119 14.19 9.38 -5.24
C ASP A 119 14.22 8.46 -6.48
N GLN A 120 14.69 7.22 -6.36
CA GLN A 120 14.83 6.30 -7.50
C GLN A 120 13.52 5.98 -8.22
N CYS A 121 12.41 5.78 -7.49
CA CYS A 121 11.11 5.51 -8.11
C CYS A 121 10.65 6.65 -9.02
N ARG A 122 10.89 7.91 -8.61
CA ARG A 122 10.58 9.10 -9.40
C ARG A 122 11.48 9.21 -10.63
N GLN A 123 12.79 9.03 -10.46
CA GLN A 123 13.75 9.11 -11.56
C GLN A 123 13.58 7.99 -12.60
N PHE A 124 13.12 6.82 -12.16
CA PHE A 124 12.87 5.66 -13.01
C PHE A 124 11.58 5.79 -13.82
N CYS A 125 10.50 6.25 -13.18
CA CYS A 125 9.17 6.24 -13.79
C CYS A 125 9.10 7.12 -15.05
N LEU A 126 8.65 6.54 -16.16
CA LEU A 126 8.44 7.24 -17.43
C LEU A 126 7.12 8.01 -17.49
N PHE A 127 6.15 7.63 -16.65
CA PHE A 127 4.76 8.04 -16.80
C PHE A 127 4.38 9.22 -15.90
N GLY A 128 5.36 9.87 -15.24
CA GLY A 128 5.10 11.04 -14.42
C GLY A 128 4.24 10.77 -13.17
N VAL A 129 4.23 9.53 -12.66
CA VAL A 129 3.41 9.15 -11.48
C VAL A 129 3.83 9.89 -10.20
N TYR A 130 5.13 10.20 -10.09
CA TYR A 130 5.75 10.70 -8.87
C TYR A 130 6.25 12.15 -9.01
N ALA A 131 6.20 12.90 -7.91
CA ALA A 131 6.84 14.21 -7.74
C ALA A 131 7.49 14.32 -6.36
N ARG A 132 8.12 15.46 -6.07
CA ARG A 132 8.54 15.83 -4.71
C ARG A 132 7.51 16.75 -4.09
N ASP A 133 7.19 16.55 -2.82
CA ASP A 133 6.42 17.51 -2.01
C ASP A 133 7.32 18.69 -1.56
N ASP A 134 6.74 19.66 -0.87
CA ASP A 134 7.46 20.85 -0.37
C ASP A 134 8.56 20.50 0.64
N ALA A 135 8.45 19.34 1.29
CA ALA A 135 9.48 18.80 2.18
C ALA A 135 10.56 17.98 1.43
N GLY A 136 10.52 17.98 0.09
CA GLY A 136 11.47 17.28 -0.77
C GLY A 136 11.29 15.76 -0.82
N ARG A 137 10.21 15.22 -0.23
CA ARG A 137 9.92 13.77 -0.18
C ARG A 137 9.17 13.34 -1.43
N VAL A 138 9.43 12.11 -1.88
CA VAL A 138 8.69 11.56 -3.02
C VAL A 138 7.23 11.31 -2.64
N VAL A 139 6.31 11.74 -3.49
CA VAL A 139 4.86 11.55 -3.40
C VAL A 139 4.32 11.02 -4.73
N VAL A 140 3.18 10.34 -4.68
CA VAL A 140 2.42 9.91 -5.86
C VAL A 140 1.42 11.02 -6.17
N VAL A 141 1.59 11.70 -7.30
CA VAL A 141 0.75 12.85 -7.70
C VAL A 141 -0.18 12.54 -8.86
N HIS A 142 0.20 11.60 -9.72
CA HIS A 142 -0.60 11.17 -10.86
C HIS A 142 -0.74 9.64 -10.83
N PRO A 143 -1.44 9.08 -9.83
CA PRO A 143 -1.55 7.63 -9.65
C PRO A 143 -2.10 6.92 -10.90
N LEU A 144 -3.07 7.55 -11.59
CA LEU A 144 -3.71 7.01 -12.79
C LEU A 144 -2.83 7.04 -14.05
N ASN A 145 -1.69 7.73 -14.04
CA ASN A 145 -0.73 7.65 -15.14
C ASN A 145 0.06 6.34 -15.13
N CYS A 146 -0.03 5.54 -14.05
CA CYS A 146 0.71 4.30 -13.99
C CYS A 146 0.24 3.33 -15.07
N LYS A 147 1.16 2.83 -15.90
CA LYS A 147 0.86 1.79 -16.90
C LYS A 147 0.28 0.55 -16.19
N PRO A 148 -0.94 0.10 -16.54
CA PRO A 148 -1.55 -1.08 -15.94
C PRO A 148 -0.62 -2.29 -15.99
N GLY A 149 -0.49 -3.00 -14.87
CA GLY A 149 0.35 -4.20 -14.74
C GLY A 149 1.86 -3.94 -14.67
N CYS A 150 2.34 -2.69 -14.59
CA CYS A 150 3.77 -2.37 -14.45
C CYS A 150 4.18 -2.10 -12.98
N PRO A 151 4.85 -3.05 -12.29
CA PRO A 151 5.37 -2.86 -10.92
C PRO A 151 6.86 -2.51 -10.91
N ALA A 152 7.44 -2.06 -12.03
CA ALA A 152 8.89 -1.96 -12.21
C ALA A 152 9.58 -1.04 -11.17
N CYS A 153 8.93 0.08 -10.80
CA CYS A 153 9.44 0.96 -9.76
C CYS A 153 9.46 0.32 -8.37
N ALA A 154 8.59 -0.66 -8.10
CA ALA A 154 8.59 -1.42 -6.86
C ALA A 154 9.72 -2.45 -6.79
N ARG A 155 9.97 -3.18 -7.88
CA ARG A 155 11.13 -4.09 -8.00
C ARG A 155 12.47 -3.36 -7.87
N LEU A 156 12.51 -2.08 -8.25
CA LEU A 156 13.70 -1.24 -8.15
C LEU A 156 13.93 -0.71 -6.72
N CYS A 157 12.88 -0.59 -5.90
CA CYS A 157 12.97 0.12 -4.64
C CYS A 157 13.88 -0.63 -3.65
N PRO A 158 15.02 -0.05 -3.21
CA PRO A 158 15.98 -0.72 -2.33
C PRO A 158 15.40 -1.05 -0.96
N SER A 159 14.39 -0.29 -0.54
CA SER A 159 13.72 -0.43 0.76
C SER A 159 12.36 -1.12 0.63
N GLN A 160 12.02 -1.62 -0.56
CA GLN A 160 10.74 -2.28 -0.84
C GLN A 160 9.52 -1.45 -0.41
N ALA A 161 9.62 -0.12 -0.52
CA ALA A 161 8.63 0.82 0.02
C ALA A 161 7.50 1.16 -0.97
N ILE A 162 7.60 0.75 -2.22
CA ILE A 162 6.54 0.97 -3.22
C ILE A 162 5.64 -0.25 -3.25
N ILE A 163 4.35 -0.04 -3.05
CA ILE A 163 3.33 -1.08 -2.96
C ILE A 163 2.34 -0.91 -4.11
N PHE A 164 2.01 -2.01 -4.78
CA PHE A 164 0.92 -2.13 -5.74
C PHE A 164 -0.09 -3.12 -5.16
N PRO A 165 -1.18 -2.67 -4.51
CA PRO A 165 -2.04 -3.55 -3.70
C PRO A 165 -2.63 -4.76 -4.44
N PHE A 166 -2.76 -4.65 -5.77
CA PHE A 166 -3.29 -5.69 -6.65
C PHE A 166 -2.22 -6.38 -7.51
N CYS A 167 -0.94 -6.18 -7.20
CA CYS A 167 0.12 -6.98 -7.77
C CYS A 167 0.02 -8.42 -7.23
N PRO A 168 0.21 -9.46 -8.05
CA PRO A 168 0.27 -10.83 -7.55
C PRO A 168 1.61 -11.17 -6.86
N GLU A 169 2.67 -10.37 -7.09
CA GLU A 169 3.99 -10.60 -6.53
C GLU A 169 4.10 -10.09 -5.08
N THR A 170 4.40 -10.99 -4.14
CA THR A 170 4.90 -10.66 -2.81
C THR A 170 6.38 -10.26 -2.89
N PRO A 171 6.83 -9.18 -2.22
CA PRO A 171 6.11 -8.31 -1.28
C PRO A 171 5.55 -7.03 -1.93
N LEU A 172 5.48 -6.96 -3.26
CA LEU A 172 5.04 -5.75 -3.97
C LEU A 172 3.56 -5.45 -3.72
N ASN A 173 2.78 -6.48 -3.43
CA ASN A 173 1.37 -6.40 -3.04
C ASN A 173 1.11 -5.82 -1.64
N GLY A 174 2.17 -5.56 -0.86
CA GLY A 174 2.06 -5.06 0.52
C GLY A 174 2.02 -6.15 1.59
N ASP A 175 2.25 -7.41 1.22
CA ASP A 175 2.62 -8.44 2.17
C ASP A 175 3.99 -8.13 2.81
N GLU A 176 4.24 -8.73 3.96
CA GLU A 176 5.54 -8.62 4.62
C GLU A 176 6.60 -9.37 3.78
N PRO A 177 7.76 -8.75 3.47
CA PRO A 177 8.86 -9.44 2.81
C PRO A 177 9.40 -10.59 3.66
N ALA A 178 9.98 -11.59 2.99
CA ALA A 178 10.75 -12.63 3.68
C ALA A 178 11.90 -11.98 4.49
N ALA A 179 12.11 -12.46 5.71
CA ALA A 179 13.03 -11.87 6.70
C ALA A 179 14.52 -11.84 6.28
N THR A 180 14.89 -12.41 5.13
CA THR A 180 16.28 -12.76 4.78
C THR A 180 16.98 -11.79 3.84
N SER A 181 16.33 -10.72 3.37
CA SER A 181 16.98 -9.77 2.44
C SER A 181 17.29 -8.43 3.10
N PRO A 182 18.57 -8.13 3.40
CA PRO A 182 18.93 -6.78 3.80
C PRO A 182 18.59 -5.80 2.67
N PRO A 183 18.20 -4.57 3.01
CA PRO A 183 17.85 -3.56 2.02
C PRO A 183 19.06 -3.24 1.14
N ALA A 184 18.88 -3.33 -0.18
CA ALA A 184 19.94 -3.04 -1.14
C ALA A 184 20.38 -1.57 -1.07
N PRO A 185 21.64 -1.23 -1.41
CA PRO A 185 22.01 0.16 -1.62
C PRO A 185 21.25 0.76 -2.81
N PRO A 186 20.97 2.08 -2.80
CA PRO A 186 20.37 2.74 -3.96
C PRO A 186 21.31 2.70 -5.17
N LEU A 187 20.73 2.63 -6.37
CA LEU A 187 21.50 2.65 -7.61
C LEU A 187 22.01 4.06 -7.91
N THR A 188 23.12 4.13 -8.64
CA THR A 188 23.60 5.37 -9.24
C THR A 188 22.70 5.81 -10.40
N PHE A 189 22.80 7.08 -10.79
CA PHE A 189 22.08 7.61 -11.96
C PHE A 189 22.37 6.81 -13.25
N GLU A 190 23.62 6.42 -13.46
CA GLU A 190 24.03 5.64 -14.63
C GLU A 190 23.40 4.24 -14.66
N GLN A 191 23.43 3.55 -13.51
CA GLN A 191 22.78 2.25 -13.33
C GLN A 191 21.27 2.34 -13.57
N LEU A 192 20.65 3.41 -13.07
CA LEU A 192 19.23 3.67 -13.23
C LEU A 192 18.87 3.93 -14.70
N ALA A 193 19.65 4.77 -15.38
CA ALA A 193 19.49 5.05 -16.79
C ALA A 193 19.65 3.80 -17.66
N ALA A 194 20.61 2.92 -17.33
CA ALA A 194 20.79 1.65 -18.02
C ALA A 194 19.57 0.73 -17.86
N ARG A 195 19.02 0.60 -16.65
CA ARG A 195 17.80 -0.17 -16.40
C ARG A 195 16.58 0.40 -17.12
N ARG A 196 16.47 1.73 -17.17
CA ARG A 196 15.38 2.44 -17.87
C ARG A 196 15.45 2.19 -19.38
N ARG A 197 16.63 2.23 -20.01
CA ARG A 197 16.80 1.87 -21.43
C ARG A 197 16.40 0.43 -21.71
N GLY A 198 16.85 -0.52 -20.88
CA GLY A 198 16.49 -1.94 -21.04
C GLY A 198 14.99 -2.21 -20.89
N ALA A 199 14.28 -1.45 -20.05
CA ALA A 199 12.83 -1.55 -19.93
C ALA A 199 12.12 -1.09 -21.22
N VAL A 200 12.52 0.05 -21.79
CA VAL A 200 11.95 0.59 -23.04
C VAL A 200 12.18 -0.37 -24.21
N SER A 201 13.38 -0.93 -24.34
CA SER A 201 13.71 -1.83 -25.46
C SER A 201 12.90 -3.14 -25.46
N ARG A 202 12.41 -3.61 -24.31
CA ARG A 202 11.58 -4.82 -24.22
C ARG A 202 10.10 -4.57 -24.51
N GLU A 203 9.65 -3.32 -24.48
CA GLU A 203 8.27 -2.92 -24.79
C GLU A 203 8.05 -2.56 -26.26
N ALA A 204 9.14 -2.38 -27.03
CA ALA A 204 9.12 -2.09 -28.46
C ALA A 204 9.17 -3.35 -29.36
N LEU A 205 9.16 -4.54 -28.74
CA LEU A 205 9.06 -5.86 -29.37
C LEU A 205 7.72 -6.49 -29.01
#